data_AF-A0A7K2XMW0-F1
#
_entry.id   AF-A0A7K2XMW0-F1
#
_cell.length_a   1.000
_cell.length_b   1.000
_cell.length_c   1.000
_cell.angle_alpha   90.00
_cell.angle_beta   90.00
_cell.angle_gamma   90.00
#
_symmetry.space_group_name_H-M   'P 1'
#
loop_
_entity.id
_entity.type
_entity.pdbx_description
1 polymer ?
#
loop_
_entity_poly.entity_id
_entity_poly.type
_entity_poly.pdbx_seq_one_letter_code
_entity_poly.pdbx_strand_id
1 'polypeptide(L)'
;GRLPDRPRALALGLGAGLGFGVVEVAVRLIDGIDLADPALYALLAGGGAAFLLLTSALQRGSVTTATAGMVLGETIGPAAVGVAWLGDTTRTGLGWLAVTGFAVAVAGSLTLARFGEAPGAEPAP
;
A
#
# COMPACT_ATOMS: atom_id res chain seq x y z
N GLY A 1 -6.99 16.55 -12.29
CA GLY A 1 -8.16 15.67 -12.16
C GLY A 1 -9.13 16.25 -11.15
N ARG A 2 -10.43 16.27 -11.44
CA ARG A 2 -11.48 17.02 -10.71
C ARG A 2 -11.98 16.32 -9.42
N LEU A 3 -11.16 15.47 -8.79
CA LEU A 3 -11.55 14.77 -7.56
C LEU A 3 -11.35 15.66 -6.32
N PRO A 4 -12.27 15.61 -5.34
CA PRO A 4 -12.07 16.24 -4.03
C PRO A 4 -10.80 15.72 -3.32
N ASP A 5 -10.23 16.51 -2.42
CA ASP A 5 -8.87 16.26 -1.91
C ASP A 5 -8.70 14.93 -1.15
N ARG A 6 -9.71 14.51 -0.37
CA ARG A 6 -9.69 13.21 0.36
C ARG A 6 -9.74 11.97 -0.55
N PRO A 7 -10.75 11.79 -1.43
CA PRO A 7 -10.77 10.64 -2.33
C PRO A 7 -9.58 10.64 -3.30
N ARG A 8 -9.05 11.82 -3.65
CA ARG A 8 -7.80 11.91 -4.41
C ARG A 8 -6.60 11.39 -3.59
N ALA A 9 -6.48 11.81 -2.34
CA ALA A 9 -5.43 11.31 -1.43
C ALA A 9 -5.52 9.79 -1.25
N LEU A 10 -6.73 9.26 -1.06
CA LEU A 10 -6.97 7.82 -0.95
C LEU A 10 -6.55 7.07 -2.22
N ALA A 11 -6.97 7.55 -3.40
CA ALA A 11 -6.67 6.90 -4.67
C ALA A 11 -5.17 6.94 -4.99
N LEU A 12 -4.51 8.07 -4.76
CA LEU A 12 -3.06 8.21 -4.93
C LEU A 12 -2.29 7.35 -3.91
N GLY A 13 -2.76 7.32 -2.66
CA GLY A 13 -2.23 6.44 -1.62
C GLY A 13 -2.36 4.96 -1.98
N LEU A 14 -3.55 4.51 -2.38
CA LEU A 14 -3.76 3.14 -2.88
C LEU A 14 -2.86 2.81 -4.07
N GLY A 15 -2.75 3.72 -5.03
CA GLY A 15 -1.83 3.55 -6.16
C GLY A 15 -0.37 3.42 -5.71
N ALA A 16 0.05 4.21 -4.72
CA ALA A 16 1.37 4.09 -4.11
C ALA A 16 1.56 2.73 -3.44
N GLY A 17 0.59 2.30 -2.63
CA GLY A 17 0.60 1.00 -1.97
C GLY A 17 0.72 -0.16 -2.96
N LEU A 18 -0.02 -0.13 -4.06
CA LEU A 18 0.11 -1.15 -5.11
C LEU A 18 1.53 -1.16 -5.72
N GLY A 19 2.13 0.00 -5.96
CA GLY A 19 3.51 0.08 -6.45
C GLY A 19 4.53 -0.44 -5.44
N PHE A 20 4.36 -0.16 -4.14
CA PHE A 20 5.18 -0.77 -3.08
C PHE A 20 4.91 -2.27 -2.94
N GLY A 21 3.69 -2.72 -3.19
CA GLY A 21 3.40 -4.14 -3.26
C GLY A 21 4.16 -4.85 -4.40
N VAL A 22 4.31 -4.19 -5.55
CA VAL A 22 5.18 -4.71 -6.62
C VAL A 22 6.63 -4.83 -6.15
N VAL A 23 7.13 -3.88 -5.36
CA VAL A 23 8.47 -3.95 -4.75
C VAL A 23 8.59 -5.17 -3.84
N GLU A 24 7.63 -5.40 -2.94
CA GLU A 24 7.64 -6.56 -2.04
C GLU A 24 7.67 -7.89 -2.80
N VAL A 25 6.87 -8.01 -3.88
CA VAL A 25 6.87 -9.21 -4.73
C VAL A 25 8.19 -9.33 -5.49
N ALA A 26 8.69 -8.25 -6.09
CA ALA A 26 9.90 -8.25 -6.88
C ALA A 26 11.13 -8.68 -6.05
N VAL A 27 11.28 -8.16 -4.82
CA VAL A 27 12.40 -8.55 -3.94
C VAL A 27 12.41 -10.05 -3.63
N ARG A 28 11.24 -10.70 -3.57
CA ARG A 28 11.15 -12.15 -3.34
C ARG A 28 11.58 -12.99 -4.54
N LEU A 29 11.67 -12.38 -5.72
CA LEU A 29 12.07 -13.03 -6.97
C LEU A 29 13.55 -12.78 -7.33
N ILE A 30 14.21 -11.84 -6.65
CA ILE A 30 15.60 -11.45 -6.93
C ILE A 30 16.55 -12.33 -6.11
N ASP A 31 17.32 -13.17 -6.79
CA ASP A 31 18.38 -13.99 -6.18
C ASP A 31 19.76 -13.31 -6.20
N GLY A 32 19.93 -12.22 -6.95
CA GLY A 32 21.19 -11.48 -7.09
C GLY A 32 21.05 -10.23 -7.95
N ILE A 33 22.09 -9.39 -7.99
CA ILE A 33 22.07 -8.18 -8.83
C ILE A 33 22.46 -8.57 -10.27
N ASP A 34 21.46 -8.74 -11.12
CA ASP A 34 21.62 -8.91 -12.56
C ASP A 34 20.81 -7.84 -13.30
N LEU A 35 21.47 -7.12 -14.22
CA LEU A 35 20.81 -6.09 -15.03
C LEU A 35 19.89 -6.69 -16.10
N ALA A 36 20.01 -7.99 -16.39
CA ALA A 36 19.07 -8.68 -17.28
C ALA A 36 17.78 -9.12 -16.55
N ASP A 37 17.73 -9.04 -15.23
CA ASP A 37 16.59 -9.50 -14.44
C ASP A 37 15.39 -8.54 -14.55
N PRO A 38 14.25 -8.97 -15.11
CA PRO A 38 13.04 -8.15 -15.16
C PRO A 38 12.51 -7.75 -13.78
N ALA A 39 12.77 -8.53 -12.72
CA ALA A 39 12.35 -8.22 -11.36
C ALA A 39 13.06 -6.96 -10.83
N LEU A 40 14.32 -6.73 -11.20
CA LEU A 40 15.05 -5.52 -10.86
C LEU A 40 14.39 -4.27 -11.46
N TYR A 41 13.91 -4.36 -12.70
CA TYR A 41 13.19 -3.25 -13.34
C TYR A 41 11.80 -3.04 -12.72
N ALA A 42 11.09 -4.11 -12.38
CA ALA A 42 9.80 -4.03 -11.69
C ALA A 42 9.95 -3.38 -10.31
N LEU A 43 11.02 -3.71 -9.58
CA LEU A 43 11.39 -3.09 -8.31
C LEU A 43 11.60 -1.58 -8.45
N LEU A 44 12.45 -1.17 -9.39
CA LEU A 44 12.78 0.24 -9.60
C LEU A 44 11.59 1.05 -10.11
N ALA A 45 10.87 0.53 -11.10
CA ALA A 45 9.70 1.19 -11.66
C ALA A 45 8.54 1.24 -10.66
N GLY A 46 8.28 0.14 -9.95
CA GLY A 46 7.24 0.04 -8.93
C GLY A 46 7.51 0.98 -7.76
N GLY A 47 8.73 0.95 -7.20
CA GLY A 47 9.14 1.83 -6.12
C GLY A 47 9.16 3.30 -6.51
N GLY A 48 9.67 3.62 -7.71
CA GLY A 48 9.68 4.99 -8.23
C GLY A 48 8.27 5.53 -8.44
N ALA A 49 7.39 4.76 -9.08
CA ALA A 49 5.99 5.14 -9.27
C ALA A 49 5.26 5.29 -7.92
N ALA A 50 5.48 4.36 -7.00
CA ALA A 50 4.88 4.38 -5.67
C ALA A 50 5.27 5.64 -4.90
N PHE A 51 6.56 5.95 -4.86
CA PHE A 51 7.10 7.12 -4.19
C PHE A 51 6.52 8.42 -4.75
N LEU A 52 6.41 8.53 -6.09
CA LEU A 52 5.85 9.72 -6.74
C LEU A 52 4.35 9.88 -6.46
N LEU A 53 3.60 8.78 -6.46
CA LEU A 53 2.18 8.78 -6.14
C LEU A 53 1.94 9.16 -4.67
N LEU A 54 2.71 8.58 -3.75
CA LEU A 54 2.63 8.91 -2.33
C LEU A 54 2.98 10.38 -2.10
N THR A 55 4.10 10.85 -2.66
CA THR A 55 4.50 12.26 -2.58
C THR A 55 3.39 13.18 -3.07
N SER A 56 2.77 12.84 -4.20
CA SER A 56 1.65 13.60 -4.76
C SER A 56 0.41 13.58 -3.86
N ALA A 57 0.14 12.45 -3.19
CA ALA A 57 -0.95 12.30 -2.24
C ALA A 57 -0.75 13.20 -1.01
N LEU A 58 0.46 13.22 -0.46
CA LEU A 58 0.83 13.98 0.74
C LEU A 58 0.88 15.49 0.49
N GLN A 59 1.31 15.92 -0.70
CA GLN A 59 1.43 17.35 -1.01
C GLN A 59 0.10 18.09 -1.08
N ARG A 60 -1.00 17.41 -1.45
CA ARG A 60 -2.27 18.06 -1.82
C ARG A 60 -3.48 17.40 -1.18
N GLY A 61 -3.28 16.58 -0.16
CA GLY A 61 -4.30 15.70 0.37
C GLY A 61 -4.11 15.40 1.86
N SER A 62 -5.06 14.66 2.41
CA SER A 62 -4.98 14.14 3.77
C SER A 62 -3.84 13.13 3.90
N VAL A 63 -2.90 13.40 4.82
CA VAL A 63 -1.79 12.49 5.14
C VAL A 63 -2.35 11.16 5.65
N THR A 64 -3.28 11.21 6.61
CA THR A 64 -3.86 9.98 7.18
C THR A 64 -4.58 9.15 6.12
N THR A 65 -5.36 9.79 5.25
CA THR A 65 -6.10 9.09 4.18
C THR A 65 -5.15 8.49 3.15
N ALA A 66 -4.11 9.23 2.75
CA ALA A 66 -3.11 8.74 1.81
C ALA A 66 -2.34 7.54 2.38
N THR A 67 -1.86 7.64 3.62
CA THR A 67 -1.14 6.55 4.30
C THR A 67 -2.02 5.34 4.49
N ALA A 68 -3.29 5.52 4.91
CA ALA A 68 -4.23 4.42 5.05
C ALA A 68 -4.47 3.69 3.70
N GLY A 69 -4.64 4.45 2.61
CA GLY A 69 -4.74 3.90 1.26
C GLY A 69 -3.49 3.12 0.85
N MET A 70 -2.30 3.67 1.12
CA MET A 70 -1.03 3.02 0.81
C MET A 70 -0.87 1.69 1.56
N VAL A 71 -1.09 1.68 2.87
CA VAL A 71 -0.99 0.46 3.69
C VAL A 71 -1.95 -0.62 3.19
N LEU A 72 -3.18 -0.24 2.80
CA LEU A 72 -4.11 -1.19 2.19
C LEU A 72 -3.58 -1.76 0.87
N GLY A 73 -3.07 -0.91 -0.02
CA GLY A 73 -2.57 -1.33 -1.32
C GLY A 73 -1.37 -2.28 -1.22
N GLU A 74 -0.41 -1.95 -0.36
CA GLU A 74 0.80 -2.77 -0.17
C GLU A 74 0.54 -4.04 0.64
N THR A 75 -0.56 -4.11 1.40
CA THR A 75 -0.90 -5.34 2.12
C THR A 75 -1.67 -6.31 1.23
N ILE A 76 -2.67 -5.82 0.48
CA ILE A 76 -3.57 -6.67 -0.30
C ILE A 76 -2.84 -7.28 -1.50
N GLY A 77 -2.06 -6.49 -2.23
CA GLY A 77 -1.41 -6.92 -3.47
C GLY A 77 -0.43 -8.09 -3.26
N PRO A 78 0.62 -7.92 -2.46
CA PRO A 78 1.61 -8.95 -2.13
C PRO A 78 1.00 -10.18 -1.46
N ALA A 79 0.02 -10.01 -0.56
CA ALA A 79 -0.64 -11.16 0.07
C ALA A 79 -1.41 -11.99 -0.96
N ALA A 80 -2.16 -11.34 -1.86
CA ALA A 80 -2.85 -12.05 -2.94
C ALA A 80 -1.86 -12.72 -3.89
N VAL A 81 -0.77 -12.02 -4.23
CA VAL A 81 0.27 -12.55 -5.11
C VAL A 81 0.98 -13.76 -4.49
N GLY A 82 1.33 -13.65 -3.21
CA GLY A 82 1.94 -14.67 -2.39
C GLY A 82 1.13 -15.96 -2.37
N VAL A 83 -0.16 -15.86 -2.07
CA VAL A 83 -1.05 -17.02 -1.94
C VAL A 83 -1.37 -17.65 -3.30
N ALA A 84 -1.66 -16.83 -4.32
CA ALA A 84 -2.12 -17.36 -5.60
C ALA A 84 -0.98 -17.87 -6.52
N TRP A 85 0.23 -17.31 -6.42
CA TRP A 85 1.34 -17.68 -7.32
C TRP A 85 2.62 -18.13 -6.62
N LEU A 86 2.96 -17.62 -5.43
CA LEU A 86 4.20 -17.99 -4.72
C LEU A 86 4.02 -19.16 -3.75
N GLY A 87 2.79 -19.66 -3.60
CA GLY A 87 2.48 -20.80 -2.74
C GLY A 87 2.52 -20.47 -1.25
N ASP A 88 2.32 -19.20 -0.87
CA ASP A 88 2.21 -18.82 0.54
C ASP A 88 1.01 -19.53 1.17
N THR A 89 1.26 -20.34 2.20
CA THR A 89 0.21 -21.03 2.95
C THR A 89 0.31 -20.68 4.43
N THR A 90 -0.85 -20.51 5.07
CA THR A 90 -0.90 -20.50 6.53
C THR A 90 -0.82 -21.91 7.07
N ARG A 91 -0.20 -22.06 8.25
CA ARG A 91 -0.15 -23.35 8.96
C ARG A 91 -1.54 -23.98 9.02
N THR A 92 -1.60 -25.29 8.80
CA THR A 92 -2.86 -26.06 8.75
C THR A 92 -3.76 -25.75 9.95
N GLY A 93 -5.01 -25.38 9.68
CA GLY A 93 -6.00 -25.02 10.70
C GLY A 93 -5.99 -23.55 11.15
N LEU A 94 -5.01 -22.73 10.74
CA LEU A 94 -4.92 -21.30 11.11
C LEU A 94 -5.36 -20.33 10.00
N GLY A 95 -5.88 -20.83 8.86
CA GLY A 95 -6.32 -19.96 7.75
C GLY A 95 -7.41 -18.96 8.16
N TRP A 96 -8.32 -19.35 9.05
CA TRP A 96 -9.35 -18.45 9.58
C TRP A 96 -8.74 -17.26 10.33
N LEU A 97 -7.63 -17.46 11.04
CA LEU A 97 -6.95 -16.41 11.80
C LEU A 97 -6.31 -15.40 10.85
N ALA A 98 -5.72 -15.86 9.74
CA ALA A 98 -5.21 -14.97 8.69
C ALA A 98 -6.32 -14.14 8.06
N VAL A 99 -7.45 -14.76 7.69
CA VAL A 99 -8.59 -14.03 7.11
C VAL A 99 -9.14 -13.01 8.10
N THR A 100 -9.29 -13.39 9.38
CA THR A 100 -9.83 -12.51 10.42
C THR A 100 -8.87 -11.35 10.72
N GLY A 101 -7.58 -11.63 10.87
CA GLY A 101 -6.56 -10.61 11.10
C GLY A 101 -6.46 -9.63 9.93
N PHE A 102 -6.51 -10.14 8.70
CA PHE A 102 -6.54 -9.30 7.49
C PHE A 102 -7.80 -8.42 7.44
N ALA A 103 -8.98 -8.98 7.73
CA ALA A 103 -10.21 -8.21 7.80
C ALA A 103 -10.15 -7.10 8.86
N VAL A 104 -9.59 -7.38 10.03
CA VAL A 104 -9.38 -6.39 11.10
C VAL A 104 -8.41 -5.29 10.65
N ALA A 105 -7.30 -5.65 10.01
CA ALA A 105 -6.33 -4.67 9.48
C ALA A 105 -6.96 -3.76 8.42
N VAL A 106 -7.74 -4.33 7.49
CA VAL A 106 -8.46 -3.57 6.46
C VAL A 106 -9.47 -2.62 7.10
N ALA A 107 -10.29 -3.12 8.03
CA ALA A 107 -11.27 -2.30 8.74
C ALA A 107 -10.61 -1.18 9.54
N GLY A 108 -9.49 -1.45 10.21
CA GLY A 108 -8.71 -0.45 10.94
C GLY A 108 -8.17 0.65 10.05
N SER A 109 -7.58 0.29 8.90
CA SER A 109 -7.08 1.27 7.93
C SER A 109 -8.20 2.12 7.34
N LEU A 110 -9.34 1.53 6.97
CA LEU A 110 -10.51 2.28 6.50
C LEU A 110 -11.08 3.22 7.57
N THR A 111 -11.06 2.79 8.83
CA THR A 111 -11.48 3.62 9.97
C THR A 111 -10.53 4.82 10.15
N LEU A 112 -9.22 4.60 10.05
CA LEU A 112 -8.21 5.66 10.06
C LEU A 112 -8.39 6.63 8.89
N ALA A 113 -8.62 6.13 7.68
CA ALA A 113 -8.90 6.97 6.51
C ALA A 113 -10.13 7.85 6.70
N ARG A 114 -11.16 7.35 7.42
CA ARG A 114 -12.42 8.07 7.63
C ARG A 114 -12.36 9.08 8.77
N PHE A 115 -11.64 8.76 9.85
CA PHE A 115 -11.73 9.47 11.13
C PHE A 115 -10.40 9.93 11.72
N GLY A 116 -9.26 9.44 11.22
CA GLY A 116 -7.94 9.69 11.79
C GLY A 116 -7.28 11.01 11.35
N GLU A 117 -8.03 11.91 10.72
CA GLU A 117 -7.52 13.24 10.39
C GLU A 117 -7.38 14.05 11.69
N ALA A 118 -6.18 14.56 11.99
CA ALA A 118 -6.00 15.45 13.12
C ALA A 118 -6.79 16.76 12.90
N PRO A 119 -7.40 17.35 13.94
CA PRO A 119 -7.96 18.70 13.86
C PRO A 119 -6.90 19.65 13.32
N GLY A 120 -7.27 20.48 12.33
CA GLY A 120 -6.32 21.41 11.70
C GLY A 120 -5.65 22.26 12.77
N ALA A 121 -4.33 22.38 12.71
CA ALA A 121 -3.56 23.23 13.61
C ALA A 121 -4.16 24.64 13.58
N GLU A 122 -4.80 25.02 14.68
CA GLU A 122 -5.32 26.37 14.88
C GLU A 122 -4.11 27.32 14.86
N PRO A 123 -4.12 28.41 14.08
CA PRO A 123 -2.99 29.32 14.01
C PRO A 123 -2.68 29.82 15.43
N ALA A 124 -1.43 29.66 15.87
CA ALA A 124 -1.00 30.21 17.14
C ALA A 124 -1.20 31.75 17.11
N PRO A 125 -1.77 32.35 18.18
CA PRO A 125 -2.12 33.76 18.21
C PRO A 125 -0.93 34.69 18.08
#